data_AF-A0A1S8S271-F1
#
_entry.id   AF-A0A1S8S271-F1
#
_cell.length_a   1.000
_cell.length_b   1.000
_cell.length_c   1.000
_cell.angle_alpha   90.00
_cell.angle_beta   90.00
_cell.angle_gamma   90.00
#
_symmetry.space_group_name_H-M   'P 1'
#
loop_
_entity.id
_entity.type
_entity.pdbx_description
1 polymer ?
#
loop_
_entity_poly.entity_id
_entity_poly.type
_entity_poly.pdbx_seq_one_letter_code
_entity_poly.pdbx_strand_id
1 'polypeptide(L)' 'MLTHVGTIGIETERLILRKFEYTDDENMLKYWISDPEIQSLYSEPVYSTKQEVKINDVSCF' A
#
# COMPACT_ATOMS: atom_id res chain seq x y z
N MET A 1 9.81 9.57 29.27
CA MET A 1 9.76 8.28 28.56
C MET A 1 8.65 8.40 27.53
N LEU A 2 8.96 8.35 26.23
CA LEU A 2 7.94 8.43 25.18
C LEU A 2 7.29 7.05 25.04
N THR A 3 5.99 6.97 25.27
CA THR A 3 5.23 5.73 25.08
C THR A 3 5.00 5.53 23.60
N HIS A 4 5.75 4.62 22.99
CA HIS A 4 5.53 4.25 21.59
C HIS A 4 4.27 3.38 21.49
N VAL A 5 3.26 3.85 20.75
CA VAL A 5 1.96 3.17 20.60
C VAL A 5 1.84 2.39 19.29
N GLY A 6 2.87 2.40 18.44
CA GLY A 6 2.82 1.80 17.10
C GLY A 6 1.95 2.59 16.11
N THR A 7 1.58 1.96 15.00
CA THR A 7 0.72 2.55 13.97
C THR A 7 -0.73 2.53 14.43
N ILE A 8 -1.17 3.62 15.08
CA ILE A 8 -2.58 3.85 15.41
C ILE A 8 -3.30 4.54 14.25
N GLY A 9 -4.60 4.28 14.12
CA GLY A 9 -5.43 4.99 13.17
C GLY A 9 -5.52 6.48 13.51
N ILE A 10 -5.39 7.36 12.52
CA ILE A 10 -5.59 8.80 12.65
C ILE A 10 -6.70 9.20 11.67
N GLU A 11 -7.76 9.79 12.19
CA GLU A 11 -8.88 10.28 11.39
C GLU A 11 -8.98 11.80 11.49
N THR A 12 -9.19 12.43 10.35
CA THR A 12 -9.48 13.85 10.19
C THR A 12 -10.74 13.99 9.35
N GLU A 13 -11.27 15.21 9.21
CA GLU A 13 -12.47 15.46 8.38
C GLU A 13 -12.35 14.99 6.92
N ARG A 14 -11.12 14.87 6.39
CA ARG A 14 -10.88 14.56 4.98
C ARG A 14 -10.10 13.27 4.72
N LEU A 15 -9.39 12.76 5.73
CA LEU A 15 -8.44 11.67 5.55
C LEU A 15 -8.42 10.74 6.76
N ILE A 16 -8.32 9.45 6.47
CA ILE A 16 -8.09 8.38 7.45
C ILE A 16 -6.73 7.75 7.13
N LEU A 17 -5.80 7.82 8.07
CA LEU A 17 -4.57 7.06 8.06
C LEU A 17 -4.80 5.83 8.93
N ARG A 18 -4.85 4.65 8.32
CA ARG A 18 -4.96 3.37 9.04
C ARG A 18 -3.90 2.40 8.56
N LYS A 19 -3.75 1.29 9.26
CA LYS A 19 -2.93 0.18 8.79
C LYS A 19 -3.44 -0.28 7.41
N PHE A 20 -2.49 -0.54 6.52
CA PHE A 20 -2.77 -1.12 5.22
C PHE A 20 -3.25 -2.56 5.37
N GLU A 21 -4.28 -2.94 4.63
CA GLU A 21 -4.84 -4.30 4.63
C GLU A 21 -4.89 -4.84 3.19
N TYR A 22 -4.78 -6.16 3.01
CA TYR A 22 -4.85 -6.76 1.67
C TYR A 22 -6.17 -6.53 0.95
N THR A 23 -7.22 -6.12 1.65
CA THR A 23 -8.49 -5.68 1.06
C THR A 23 -8.35 -4.40 0.24
N ASP A 24 -7.26 -3.64 0.42
CA ASP A 24 -6.92 -2.45 -0.34
C ASP A 24 -6.28 -2.75 -1.71
N ASP A 25 -6.00 -4.04 -2.00
CA ASP A 25 -5.32 -4.50 -3.21
C ASP A 25 -6.02 -4.06 -4.51
N GLU A 26 -7.35 -4.00 -4.51
CA GLU A 26 -8.16 -3.52 -5.65
C GLU A 26 -7.87 -2.08 -6.00
N ASN A 27 -7.85 -1.23 -4.98
CA ASN A 27 -7.61 0.20 -5.17
C ASN A 27 -6.17 0.43 -5.59
N MET A 28 -5.21 -0.28 -4.98
CA MET A 28 -3.81 -0.22 -5.42
C MET A 28 -3.67 -0.60 -6.89
N LEU A 29 -4.19 -1.76 -7.30
CA LEU A 29 -4.11 -2.23 -8.70
C LEU A 29 -4.71 -1.24 -9.67
N LYS A 30 -5.84 -0.65 -9.30
CA LYS A 30 -6.55 0.30 -10.17
C LYS A 30 -5.82 1.64 -10.33
N TYR A 31 -5.16 2.13 -9.29
CA TYR A 31 -4.69 3.51 -9.25
C TYR A 31 -3.18 3.70 -9.29
N TRP A 32 -2.38 2.68 -8.94
CA TRP A 32 -0.95 2.85 -8.74
C TRP A 32 -0.14 1.68 -9.29
N ILE A 33 -0.33 0.48 -8.78
CA ILE A 33 0.69 -0.57 -8.94
C ILE A 33 0.67 -1.25 -10.32
N SER A 34 -0.36 -0.99 -11.13
CA SER A 34 -0.40 -1.41 -12.54
C SER A 34 0.20 -0.37 -13.49
N ASP A 35 0.56 0.81 -12.99
CA ASP A 35 1.14 1.89 -13.80
C ASP A 35 2.68 1.75 -13.86
N PRO A 36 3.27 1.50 -15.04
CA PRO A 36 4.72 1.35 -15.18
C PRO A 36 5.51 2.61 -14.87
N GLU A 37 4.98 3.80 -15.14
CA GLU A 37 5.67 5.04 -14.84
C GLU A 37 5.76 5.23 -13.33
N ILE A 38 4.65 4.98 -12.62
CA ILE A 38 4.63 5.10 -11.17
C ILE A 38 5.53 4.04 -10.53
N GLN A 39 5.44 2.78 -10.94
CA GLN A 39 6.26 1.69 -10.39
C GLN A 39 7.76 1.88 -10.65
N SER A 40 8.13 2.49 -11.79
CA SER A 40 9.51 2.87 -12.05
C SER A 40 10.05 3.88 -11.03
N LEU A 41 9.22 4.73 -10.42
CA LEU A 41 9.64 5.68 -9.38
C LEU A 41 9.97 4.98 -8.06
N TYR A 42 9.32 3.84 -7.79
CA TYR A 42 9.55 3.01 -6.60
C TYR A 42 10.63 1.94 -6.82
N SER A 43 11.13 1.78 -8.07
CA SER A 43 12.02 0.68 -8.46
C SER A 43 11.40 -0.71 -8.19
N GLU A 44 10.09 -0.80 -8.35
CA GLU A 44 9.28 -2.00 -8.13
C GLU A 44 8.77 -2.59 -9.45
N PRO A 45 8.42 -3.89 -9.49
CA PRO A 45 7.84 -4.50 -10.68
C PRO A 45 6.39 -4.03 -10.88
N VAL A 46 5.93 -4.03 -12.13
CA VAL A 46 4.53 -3.71 -12.45
C VAL A 46 3.64 -4.91 -12.12
N TYR A 47 2.57 -4.66 -11.36
CA TYR A 47 1.60 -5.67 -10.95
C TYR A 47 0.32 -5.55 -11.77
N SER A 48 -0.09 -6.62 -12.43
CA SER A 48 -1.30 -6.63 -13.27
C SER A 48 -2.44 -7.42 -12.64
N THR A 49 -2.15 -8.27 -11.66
CA THR A 49 -3.15 -9.14 -11.01
C THR A 49 -3.02 -9.15 -9.50
N LYS A 50 -4.13 -9.45 -8.80
CA LYS A 50 -4.14 -9.58 -7.33
C LYS A 50 -3.22 -10.68 -6.81
N GLN A 51 -3.06 -11.74 -7.59
CA GLN A 51 -2.21 -12.87 -7.25
C GLN A 51 -0.74 -12.45 -7.21
N GLU A 52 -0.30 -11.61 -8.15
CA GLU A 52 1.06 -11.07 -8.18
C GLU A 52 1.34 -10.16 -6.98
N VAL A 53 0.36 -9.37 -6.55
CA VAL A 53 0.46 -8.52 -5.35
C VAL A 53 0.76 -9.38 -4.12
N LYS A 54 -0.04 -10.41 -3.86
CA LYS A 54 0.10 -11.28 -2.67
C LYS A 54 1.41 -12.05 -2.60
N ILE A 55 2.01 -12.40 -3.73
CA ILE A 55 3.21 -13.25 -3.79
C ILE A 55 4.49 -12.43 -3.59
N ASN A 56 4.48 -11.16 -4.04
CA ASN A 56 5.68 -10.31 -4.10
C ASN A 56 5.71 -9.22 -3.02
N ASP A 57 4.61 -9.00 -2.28
CA ASP A 57 4.49 -8.01 -1.20
C ASP A 57 5.39 -8.24 0.03
N VAL A 58 6.34 -9.18 -0.04
CA VAL A 58 7.26 -9.51 1.06
C VAL A 58 8.25 -8.36 1.36
N SER A 59 8.21 -7.25 0.62
CA SER A 59 9.20 -6.16 0.74
C SER A 59 8.65 -4.74 0.92
N CYS A 60 7.34 -4.50 0.82
CA CYS A 60 6.81 -3.13 0.65
C CYS A 60 5.99 -2.54 1.82
N PHE A 61 5.88 -3.23 2.96
CA PHE A 61 5.24 -2.69 4.18
C PHE A 61 6.01 -3.02 5.46
#